data_AF-A0A975A323-F1
#
_entry.id   AF-A0A975A323-F1
#
_cell.length_a   1.000
_cell.length_b   1.000
_cell.length_c   1.000
_cell.angle_alpha   90.00
_cell.angle_beta   90.00
_cell.angle_gamma   90.00
#
_symmetry.space_group_name_H-M   'P 1'
#
loop_
_entity.id
_entity.type
_entity.pdbx_description
1 polymer ?
#
loop_
_entity_poly.entity_id
_entity_poly.type
_entity_poly.pdbx_seq_one_letter_code
_entity_poly.pdbx_strand_id
1 'polypeptide(L)'
;MKFLNKPEKEIKKTSNVYHVTTKGNEWQVKKNNSSRATKIFATQKEAIDFANDLSKKSNGTVLIHRKTGRIRDSIKHKKKI
;
A
#
# COMPACT_ATOMS: atom_id res chain seq x y z
N MET A 1 -19.10 37.28 10.89
CA MET A 1 -18.04 36.43 10.27
C MET A 1 -18.20 35.00 10.77
N LYS A 2 -18.45 34.02 9.90
CA LYS A 2 -18.50 32.59 10.30
C LYS A 2 -17.12 31.99 10.09
N PHE A 3 -16.43 31.67 11.18
CA PHE A 3 -15.27 30.80 11.13
C PHE A 3 -15.76 29.42 10.71
N LEU A 4 -15.49 29.06 9.46
CA LEU A 4 -15.72 27.70 8.97
C LEU A 4 -14.69 26.80 9.64
N ASN A 5 -15.09 26.15 10.74
CA ASN A 5 -14.46 24.94 11.22
C ASN A 5 -14.55 23.92 10.08
N LYS A 6 -13.47 23.78 9.30
CA LYS A 6 -13.28 22.68 8.37
C LYS A 6 -13.42 21.39 9.18
N PRO A 7 -14.36 20.48 8.86
CA PRO A 7 -14.44 19.22 9.59
C PRO A 7 -13.10 18.50 9.42
N GLU A 8 -12.50 18.18 10.56
CA GLU A 8 -11.38 17.26 10.68
C GLU A 8 -11.69 16.06 9.78
N LYS A 9 -10.91 15.92 8.70
CA LYS A 9 -11.16 14.98 7.59
C LYS A 9 -11.69 13.67 8.18
N GLU A 10 -12.93 13.31 7.86
CA GLU A 10 -13.44 11.95 8.07
C GLU A 10 -12.34 10.99 7.60
N ILE A 11 -11.70 10.31 8.53
CA ILE A 11 -10.77 9.23 8.22
C ILE A 11 -11.67 8.10 7.74
N LYS A 12 -12.17 8.21 6.49
CA LYS A 12 -12.72 7.07 5.77
C LYS A 12 -11.65 6.01 5.91
N LYS A 13 -11.93 4.99 6.71
CA LYS A 13 -11.08 3.85 7.02
C LYS A 13 -10.93 3.03 5.74
N THR A 14 -10.32 3.66 4.75
CA THR A 14 -9.94 3.08 3.48
C THR A 14 -8.87 2.09 3.87
N SER A 15 -9.19 0.81 3.70
CA SER A 15 -8.26 -0.29 3.91
C SER A 15 -6.90 0.11 3.33
N ASN A 16 -5.86 0.12 4.17
CA ASN A 16 -4.51 0.46 3.75
C ASN A 16 -4.03 -0.62 2.77
N VAL A 17 -4.21 -0.39 1.48
CA VAL A 17 -3.76 -1.32 0.44
C VAL A 17 -2.40 -0.86 -0.07
N TYR A 18 -1.45 -1.77 -0.17
CA TYR A 18 -0.11 -1.55 -0.70
C TYR A 18 0.08 -2.40 -1.94
N HIS A 19 0.54 -1.80 -3.02
CA HIS A 19 0.81 -2.48 -4.28
C HIS A 19 2.32 -2.69 -4.42
N VAL A 20 2.72 -3.93 -4.67
CA VAL A 20 4.07 -4.29 -5.10
C VAL A 20 4.03 -4.45 -6.62
N THR A 21 4.52 -3.45 -7.34
CA THR A 21 4.53 -3.43 -8.82
C THR A 21 5.95 -3.23 -9.34
N THR A 22 6.21 -3.62 -10.57
CA THR A 22 7.48 -3.30 -11.23
C THR A 22 7.53 -1.83 -11.64
N LYS A 23 8.72 -1.25 -11.61
CA LYS A 23 9.05 0.08 -12.17
C LYS A 23 10.35 -0.04 -12.95
N GLY A 24 10.26 -0.23 -14.26
CA GLY A 24 11.41 -0.59 -15.08
C GLY A 24 11.97 -1.96 -14.65
N ASN A 25 13.24 -1.99 -14.23
CA ASN A 25 13.93 -3.20 -13.79
C ASN A 25 13.80 -3.45 -12.28
N GLU A 26 13.18 -2.53 -11.54
CA GLU A 26 13.06 -2.56 -10.09
C GLU A 26 11.63 -2.84 -9.63
N TRP A 27 11.45 -3.00 -8.33
CA TRP A 27 10.19 -3.23 -7.65
C TRP A 27 9.85 -2.07 -6.74
N GLN A 28 8.66 -1.50 -6.91
CA GLN A 28 8.17 -0.43 -6.07
C GLN A 28 7.05 -0.91 -5.15
N VAL A 29 7.06 -0.40 -3.92
CA VAL A 29 5.94 -0.48 -2.99
C VAL A 29 5.20 0.85 -3.04
N LYS A 30 3.90 0.82 -3.31
CA LYS A 30 3.08 2.01 -3.46
C LYS A 30 1.79 1.87 -2.66
N LYS A 31 1.47 2.86 -1.83
CA LYS A 31 0.17 2.91 -1.15
C LYS A 31 -0.95 3.19 -2.15
N ASN A 32 -2.10 2.56 -1.97
CA ASN A 32 -3.31 2.84 -2.74
C ASN A 32 -3.66 4.33 -2.65
N ASN A 33 -4.06 4.93 -3.78
CA ASN A 33 -4.27 6.38 -3.96
C ASN A 33 -3.04 7.27 -3.75
N SER A 34 -1.83 6.73 -3.55
CA SER A 34 -0.60 7.54 -3.65
C SER A 34 -0.26 7.74 -5.12
N SER A 35 0.34 8.86 -5.49
CA SER A 35 0.97 9.02 -6.81
C SER A 35 2.42 8.53 -6.80
N ARG A 36 3.06 8.54 -5.63
CA ARG A 36 4.48 8.22 -5.45
C ARG A 36 4.68 6.83 -4.87
N ALA A 37 5.76 6.17 -5.28
CA ALA A 37 6.26 4.98 -4.62
C ALA A 37 6.69 5.34 -3.19
N THR A 38 6.32 4.51 -2.22
CA THR A 38 6.79 4.60 -0.84
C THR A 38 8.26 4.21 -0.76
N LYS A 39 8.66 3.15 -1.48
CA LYS A 39 10.04 2.70 -1.58
C LYS A 39 10.25 1.87 -2.84
N ILE A 40 11.49 1.82 -3.33
CA ILE A 40 11.94 1.03 -4.47
C ILE A 40 12.98 0.02 -3.99
N PHE A 41 12.98 -1.15 -4.58
CA PHE A 41 13.82 -2.30 -4.27
C PHE A 41 14.30 -2.98 -5.55
N ALA A 42 15.46 -3.64 -5.49
CA ALA A 42 15.98 -4.38 -6.64
C ALA A 42 15.14 -5.62 -6.93
N THR A 43 14.62 -6.29 -5.89
CA THR A 43 13.88 -7.55 -6.04
C THR A 43 12.44 -7.48 -5.55
N GLN A 44 11.60 -8.36 -6.10
CA GLN A 44 10.21 -8.49 -5.67
C GLN A 44 10.11 -8.92 -4.21
N LYS A 45 11.03 -9.78 -3.77
CA LYS A 45 11.04 -10.35 -2.43
C LYS A 45 11.21 -9.25 -1.39
N GLU A 46 12.20 -8.37 -1.56
CA GLU A 46 12.44 -7.24 -0.66
C GLU A 46 11.24 -6.28 -0.60
N ALA A 47 10.62 -6.02 -1.76
CA ALA A 47 9.42 -5.19 -1.81
C ALA A 47 8.23 -5.83 -1.08
N ILE A 48 8.04 -7.15 -1.20
CA ILE A 48 7.01 -7.90 -0.46
C ILE A 48 7.30 -7.85 1.04
N ASP A 49 8.52 -8.11 1.46
CA ASP A 49 8.92 -8.13 2.88
C ASP A 49 8.64 -6.77 3.54
N PHE A 50 9.02 -5.67 2.88
CA PHE A 50 8.73 -4.31 3.35
C PHE A 50 7.23 -3.98 3.36
N ALA A 51 6.50 -4.32 2.29
CA ALA A 51 5.07 -4.07 2.22
C ALA A 51 4.31 -4.88 3.27
N ASN A 52 4.76 -6.11 3.56
CA ASN A 52 4.19 -6.97 4.59
C ASN A 52 4.34 -6.36 5.98
N ASP A 53 5.54 -5.91 6.37
CA ASP A 53 5.75 -5.20 7.64
C ASP A 53 4.85 -3.96 7.77
N LEU A 54 4.78 -3.16 6.71
CA LEU A 54 3.96 -1.94 6.69
C LEU A 54 2.47 -2.27 6.83
N SER A 55 2.01 -3.33 6.16
CA SER A 55 0.62 -3.81 6.25
C SER A 55 0.28 -4.41 7.61
N LYS A 56 1.22 -5.05 8.31
CA LYS A 56 1.01 -5.52 9.69
C LYS A 56 0.74 -4.35 10.64
N LYS A 57 1.57 -3.30 10.57
CA LYS A 57 1.44 -2.09 11.42
C LYS A 57 0.15 -1.33 11.16
N SER A 58 -0.32 -1.34 9.92
CA SER A 58 -1.45 -0.52 9.46
C SER A 58 -2.75 -1.29 9.26
N ASN A 59 -2.79 -2.59 9.61
CA ASN A 59 -3.88 -3.53 9.34
C ASN A 59 -4.34 -3.49 7.87
N GLY A 60 -3.34 -3.52 6.99
CA GLY A 60 -3.47 -3.32 5.56
C GLY A 60 -3.52 -4.62 4.77
N THR A 61 -3.63 -4.47 3.45
CA THR A 61 -3.52 -5.55 2.46
C THR A 61 -2.37 -5.24 1.53
N VAL A 62 -1.56 -6.24 1.19
CA VAL A 62 -0.53 -6.17 0.16
C VAL A 62 -1.05 -6.86 -1.08
N LEU A 63 -0.98 -6.21 -2.24
CA LEU A 63 -1.26 -6.77 -3.55
C LEU A 63 0.05 -6.94 -4.30
N ILE A 64 0.37 -8.16 -4.69
CA ILE A 64 1.63 -8.52 -5.31
C ILE A 64 1.39 -8.70 -6.80
N HIS A 65 1.96 -7.82 -7.63
CA HIS A 65 1.83 -7.93 -9.09
C HIS A 65 2.98 -8.76 -9.68
N ARG A 66 2.73 -9.39 -10.83
CA ARG A 66 3.75 -9.96 -11.72
C ARG A 66 4.39 -8.85 -12.54
N LYS A 67 5.52 -9.14 -13.20
CA LYS A 67 6.11 -8.27 -14.23
C LYS A 67 5.12 -7.95 -15.37
N THR A 68 4.14 -8.83 -15.60
CA THR A 68 3.06 -8.63 -16.58
C THR A 68 1.96 -7.67 -16.10
N GLY A 69 2.06 -7.09 -14.90
CA GLY A 69 1.08 -6.18 -14.32
C GLY A 69 -0.13 -6.86 -13.65
N ARG A 70 -0.35 -8.16 -13.89
CA ARG A 70 -1.43 -8.93 -13.25
C ARG A 70 -1.12 -9.19 -11.78
N ILE A 71 -2.15 -9.22 -10.93
CA ILE A 71 -2.00 -9.63 -9.53
C ILE A 71 -1.65 -11.12 -9.49
N ARG A 72 -0.55 -11.46 -8.80
CA ARG A 72 -0.13 -12.82 -8.52
C ARG A 72 -0.78 -13.33 -7.23
N ASP A 73 -0.76 -12.50 -6.20
CA ASP A 73 -1.07 -12.91 -4.83
C ASP A 73 -1.43 -11.69 -3.97
N SER A 74 -2.02 -11.93 -2.80
CA SER A 74 -2.37 -10.90 -1.83
C SER A 74 -2.18 -11.36 -0.38
N ILE A 75 -1.60 -10.50 0.45
CA ILE A 75 -1.44 -10.72 1.89
C ILE A 75 -2.37 -9.78 2.63
N LYS A 76 -3.27 -10.30 3.47
CA LYS A 76 -4.25 -9.47 4.18
C LYS A 76 -4.10 -9.59 5.69
N HIS A 77 -3.85 -8.46 6.35
CA HIS A 77 -3.84 -8.37 7.81
C HIS A 77 -5.15 -7.74 8.28
N LYS A 78 -6.11 -8.56 8.69
CA LYS A 78 -7.32 -8.09 9.38
C LYS A 78 -7.11 -8.21 10.88
N LYS A 79 -7.39 -7.15 11.64
CA LYS A 79 -7.65 -7.28 13.07
C LYS A 79 -8.97 -8.05 13.21
N LYS A 80 -8.93 -9.25 13.81
CA LYS A 80 -10.16 -9.87 14.33
C LYS A 80 -10.63 -8.95 15.45
N ILE A 81 -11.82 -8.39 15.27
CA ILE A 81 -12.54 -7.64 16.32
C ILE A 81 -13.19 -8.69 17.22
#